data_AF-A0A942WJW5-F1
#
_entry.id   AF-A0A942WJW5-F1
#
_cell.length_a   1.000
_cell.length_b   1.000
_cell.length_c   1.000
_cell.angle_alpha   90.00
_cell.angle_beta   90.00
_cell.angle_gamma   90.00
#
_symmetry.space_group_name_H-M   'P 1'
#
loop_
_entity.id
_entity.type
_entity.pdbx_description
1 polymer ?
#
loop_
_entity_poly.entity_id
_entity_poly.type
_entity_poly.pdbx_seq_one_letter_code
_entity_poly.pdbx_strand_id
1 'polypeptide(L)'
;MFNLTERAISKQLALVCDYLGFEGIGTHSFRKWYATEIYKNNGYNITLVQRLLQHSSAAITQRYIGIEPQRIEEAIEGHAQLL
;
A
#
# COMPACT_ATOMS: atom_id res chain seq x y z
N MET A 1 11.91 -20.15 19.79
CA MET A 1 11.41 -19.04 18.94
C MET A 1 12.16 -17.80 19.37
N PHE A 2 12.86 -17.10 18.47
CA PHE A 2 13.60 -15.89 18.85
C PHE A 2 12.60 -14.81 19.30
N ASN A 3 12.82 -14.20 20.46
CA ASN A 3 12.01 -13.09 20.96
C ASN A 3 12.38 -11.81 20.20
N LEU A 4 11.95 -11.73 18.93
CA LEU A 4 12.07 -10.55 18.11
C LEU A 4 10.93 -9.59 18.47
N THR A 5 11.29 -8.41 18.97
CA THR A 5 10.33 -7.33 19.22
C THR A 5 10.16 -6.50 17.94
N GLU A 6 9.00 -5.85 17.78
CA GLU A 6 8.78 -4.89 16.70
C GLU A 6 9.87 -3.81 16.67
N ARG A 7 10.31 -3.34 17.85
CA ARG A 7 11.39 -2.37 17.98
C ARG A 7 12.72 -2.89 17.43
N ALA A 8 13.03 -4.17 17.64
CA ALA A 8 14.24 -4.78 17.09
C ALA A 8 14.19 -4.82 15.55
N ILE A 9 13.03 -5.17 14.98
CA ILE A 9 12.82 -5.17 13.52
C ILE A 9 12.93 -3.75 12.97
N SER A 10 12.24 -2.78 13.56
CA SER A 10 12.29 -1.38 13.13
C SER A 10 13.70 -0.80 13.18
N LYS A 11 14.48 -1.13 14.22
CA LYS A 11 15.87 -0.71 14.34
C LYS A 11 16.74 -1.32 13.23
N GLN A 12 16.60 -2.61 12.97
CA GLN A 12 17.37 -3.26 11.92
C GLN A 12 16.99 -2.73 10.53
N LEU A 13 15.71 -2.50 10.29
CA LEU A 13 15.22 -1.92 9.05
C LEU A 13 15.78 -0.51 8.82
N ALA A 14 15.79 0.34 9.85
CA ALA A 14 16.36 1.68 9.77
C ALA A 14 17.84 1.64 9.37
N LEU A 15 18.65 0.77 10.01
CA LEU A 15 20.06 0.60 9.66
C LEU A 15 20.28 0.21 8.18
N VAL A 16 19.44 -0.68 7.66
CA VAL A 16 19.51 -1.10 6.25
C VAL A 16 19.10 0.04 5.32
N CYS A 17 18.04 0.77 5.66
CA CYS A 17 17.59 1.91 4.86
C CYS A 17 18.64 3.03 4.83
N ASP A 18 19.24 3.36 5.97
CA ASP A 18 20.33 4.35 6.09
C ASP A 18 21.53 3.93 5.24
N TYR A 19 21.93 2.65 5.30
CA TYR A 19 23.03 2.12 4.50
C TYR A 19 22.77 2.20 2.98
N LEU A 20 21.52 1.99 2.56
CA LEU A 20 21.11 2.02 1.16
C LEU A 20 20.74 3.43 0.66
N GLY A 21 20.71 4.44 1.55
CA GLY A 21 20.30 5.80 1.22
C GLY A 21 18.79 5.95 1.00
N PHE A 22 17.96 5.09 1.61
CA PHE A 22 16.51 5.20 1.53
C PHE A 22 15.93 5.97 2.73
N GLU A 23 15.15 7.00 2.43
CA GLU A 23 14.43 7.79 3.44
C GLU A 23 12.94 7.43 3.48
N GLY A 24 12.32 7.60 4.65
CA GLY A 24 10.87 7.42 4.81
C GLY A 24 10.36 5.97 4.72
N ILE A 25 11.25 4.97 4.74
CA ILE A 25 10.88 3.56 4.77
C ILE A 25 10.77 3.05 6.21
N GLY A 26 9.60 2.51 6.56
CA GLY A 26 9.36 1.82 7.82
C GLY A 26 8.64 0.49 7.60
N THR A 27 8.34 -0.23 8.68
CA THR A 27 7.64 -1.53 8.61
C THR A 27 6.29 -1.44 7.89
N HIS A 28 5.57 -0.33 8.09
CA HIS A 28 4.30 -0.07 7.38
C HIS A 28 4.47 0.19 5.88
N SER A 29 5.64 0.67 5.42
CA SER A 29 5.89 0.93 4.00
C SER A 29 5.82 -0.35 3.19
N PHE A 30 6.34 -1.47 3.74
CA PHE A 30 6.25 -2.79 3.09
C PHE A 30 4.82 -3.31 3.02
N ARG A 31 4.04 -3.16 4.10
CA ARG A 31 2.63 -3.56 4.10
C ARG A 31 1.82 -2.75 3.08
N LYS A 32 2.09 -1.44 2.98
CA LYS A 32 1.46 -0.56 1.99
C LYS A 32 1.87 -0.95 0.56
N TRP A 33 3.16 -1.19 0.32
CA TRP A 33 3.67 -1.65 -0.97
C TRP A 33 3.02 -2.98 -1.41
N TYR A 34 2.99 -3.97 -0.52
CA TYR A 34 2.35 -5.26 -0.76
C TYR A 34 0.87 -5.10 -1.17
N ALA A 35 0.13 -4.28 -0.44
CA ALA A 35 -1.28 -4.01 -0.74
C ALA A 35 -1.47 -3.33 -2.11
N THR A 36 -0.62 -2.35 -2.44
CA THR A 36 -0.65 -1.65 -3.73
C THR A 36 -0.32 -2.59 -4.89
N GLU A 37 0.64 -3.50 -4.73
CA GLU A 37 0.99 -4.47 -5.78
C GLU A 37 -0.13 -5.49 -6.00
N ILE A 38 -0.72 -6.04 -4.92
CA ILE A 38 -1.88 -6.93 -5.05
C ILE A 38 -3.04 -6.20 -5.73
N TYR A 39 -3.29 -4.93 -5.38
CA TYR A 39 -4.32 -4.12 -6.02
C TYR A 39 -4.11 -4.04 -7.53
N LYS A 40 -2.91 -3.68 -7.99
CA LYS A 40 -2.59 -3.58 -9.43
C LYS A 40 -2.66 -4.93 -10.14
N ASN A 41 -2.09 -5.98 -9.55
CA ASN A 41 -1.94 -7.29 -10.18
C ASN A 41 -3.26 -8.09 -10.25
N ASN A 42 -4.29 -7.67 -9.52
CA ASN A 42 -5.60 -8.34 -9.49
C ASN A 42 -6.70 -7.45 -10.08
N GLY A 43 -6.38 -6.69 -11.13
CA GLY A 43 -7.36 -5.89 -11.87
C GLY A 43 -8.03 -4.83 -11.01
N TYR A 44 -7.30 -4.24 -10.07
CA TYR A 44 -7.79 -3.18 -9.18
C TYR A 44 -8.95 -3.63 -8.26
N ASN A 45 -8.97 -4.90 -7.85
CA ASN A 45 -9.96 -5.43 -6.90
C ASN A 45 -9.69 -4.97 -5.46
N ILE A 46 -10.38 -3.91 -5.01
CA ILE A 46 -10.21 -3.34 -3.68
C ILE A 46 -10.71 -4.26 -2.55
N THR A 47 -11.75 -5.06 -2.79
CA THR A 47 -12.33 -5.97 -1.79
C THR A 47 -11.38 -7.12 -1.46
N LEU A 48 -10.62 -7.61 -2.45
CA LEU A 48 -9.56 -8.58 -2.23
C LEU A 48 -8.49 -8.02 -1.28
N VAL A 49 -8.00 -6.81 -1.58
CA VAL A 49 -6.97 -6.13 -0.77
C VAL A 49 -7.49 -5.86 0.64
N GLN A 50 -8.75 -5.42 0.78
CA GLN A 50 -9.39 -5.20 2.08
C GLN A 50 -9.36 -6.47 2.93
N ARG A 51 -9.74 -7.62 2.37
CA ARG A 51 -9.74 -8.91 3.08
C ARG A 51 -8.33 -9.32 3.51
N LEU A 52 -7.33 -9.15 2.64
CA LEU A 52 -5.93 -9.46 2.95
C LEU A 52 -5.36 -8.57 4.05
N LEU A 53 -5.74 -7.29 4.06
CA LEU A 53 -5.32 -6.35 5.10
C LEU A 53 -6.17 -6.41 6.36
N GLN A 54 -7.27 -7.18 6.37
CA GLN A 54 -8.22 -7.28 7.47
C GLN A 54 -8.79 -5.92 7.87
N HIS A 55 -9.05 -5.05 6.89
CA HIS A 55 -9.67 -3.76 7.12
C HIS A 55 -11.20 -3.88 7.19
N SER A 56 -11.82 -3.07 8.04
CA SER A 56 -13.28 -3.09 8.24
C SER A 56 -14.06 -2.53 7.04
N SER A 57 -13.42 -1.77 6.14
CA SER A 57 -14.06 -1.26 4.92
C SER A 57 -13.10 -1.07 3.75
N ALA A 58 -13.66 -1.06 2.54
CA ALA A 58 -12.92 -0.74 1.32
C ALA A 58 -12.38 0.69 1.33
N ALA A 59 -13.13 1.65 1.91
CA ALA A 59 -12.70 3.04 2.04
C ALA A 59 -11.42 3.19 2.88
N ILE A 60 -11.30 2.46 3.99
CA ILE A 60 -10.06 2.42 4.79
C ILE A 60 -8.91 1.90 3.94
N THR A 61 -9.15 0.87 3.13
CA THR A 61 -8.13 0.30 2.24
C THR A 61 -7.71 1.29 1.16
N GLN A 62 -8.66 1.97 0.49
CA GLN A 62 -8.38 2.98 -0.52
C GLN A 62 -7.49 4.09 0.03
N ARG A 63 -7.86 4.65 1.19
CA ARG A 63 -7.04 5.66 1.89
C ARG A 63 -5.67 5.13 2.26
N TYR A 64 -5.59 3.89 2.74
CA TYR A 64 -4.33 3.27 3.16
C TYR A 64 -3.34 3.13 1.98
N ILE A 65 -3.79 2.69 0.81
CA ILE A 65 -2.94 2.54 -0.39
C ILE A 65 -2.88 3.80 -1.27
N GLY A 66 -3.57 4.88 -0.92
CA GLY A 66 -3.50 6.17 -1.61
C GLY A 66 -4.29 6.21 -2.93
N ILE A 67 -5.43 5.52 -3.00
CA ILE A 67 -6.39 5.71 -4.10
C ILE A 67 -7.17 7.00 -3.81
N GLU A 68 -6.74 8.10 -4.41
CA GLU A 68 -7.38 9.41 -4.35
C GLU A 68 -8.47 9.55 -5.45
N PRO A 69 -9.43 10.49 -5.28
CA PRO A 69 -10.49 10.78 -6.26
C PRO A 69 -9.99 11.16 -7.66
N GLN A 70 -8.76 11.64 -7.82
CA GLN A 70 -8.19 12.02 -9.13
C GLN A 70 -8.25 10.89 -10.18
N ARG A 71 -8.17 9.62 -9.76
CA ARG A 71 -8.33 8.48 -10.69
C ARG A 71 -9.76 8.32 -11.21
N ILE A 72 -10.76 8.90 -10.52
CA ILE A 72 -12.15 8.93 -11.00
C ILE A 72 -12.29 9.94 -12.13
N GLU A 73 -11.68 11.12 -11.99
CA GLU A 73 -11.67 12.15 -13.04
C GLU A 73 -10.95 11.64 -14.30
N GLU A 74 -9.76 11.04 -14.16
CA GLU A 74 -9.04 10.41 -15.27
C GLU A 74 -9.86 9.30 -15.96
N ALA A 75 -10.59 8.49 -15.18
CA ALA A 75 -11.44 7.44 -15.73
C ALA A 75 -12.65 7.99 -16.50
N ILE A 76 -13.23 9.10 -16.03
CA ILE A 76 -14.33 9.79 -16.72
C ILE A 76 -13.82 10.45 -18.00
N GLU A 77 -12.68 11.14 -17.95
CA GLU A 77 -12.06 11.77 -19.12
C GLU A 77 -11.67 10.74 -20.19
N GLY A 78 -11.09 9.62 -19.78
CA GLY A 78 -10.76 8.52 -20.70
C GLY A 78 -11.98 7.93 -21.40
N HIS A 79 -13.13 7.85 -20.71
CA HIS A 79 -14.37 7.40 -21.34
C HIS A 79 -14.95 8.43 -22.31
N ALA A 80 -14.87 9.72 -21.97
CA ALA A 80 -15.36 10.81 -22.82
C ALA A 80 -14.56 10.97 -24.13
N GLN A 81 -13.27 10.64 -24.14
CA GLN A 81 -12.42 10.69 -25.34
C GLN A 81 -12.59 9.49 -26.29
N LEU A 82 -13.30 8.44 -25.86
CA LEU A 82 -13.58 7.24 -26.65
C LEU A 82 -14.95 7.29 -27.36
N LEU A 83 -15.70 8.38 -27.17
CA LEU A 83 -16.92 8.74 -27.90
C LEU A 83 -16.62 9.79 -28.97
#